data_AF-A0A3M0MP20-F1
#
_entry.id   AF-A0A3M0MP20-F1
#
_cell.length_a   1.000
_cell.length_b   1.000
_cell.length_c   1.000
_cell.angle_alpha   90.00
_cell.angle_beta   90.00
_cell.angle_gamma   90.00
#
_symmetry.space_group_name_H-M   'P 1'
#
loop_
_entity.id
_entity.type
_entity.pdbx_description
1 polymer ?
#
loop_
_entity_poly.entity_id
_entity_poly.type
_entity_poly.pdbx_seq_one_letter_code
_entity_poly.pdbx_strand_id
1 'polypeptide(L)' 'MRIPAPEIVTVTTRRIACDGNDAVGLGHPRVWLAIPAEVGFVDCGYCDKRFVLDSNNANGDH' A
#
# COMPACT_ATOMS: atom_id res chain seq x y z
N MET A 1 12.70 14.57 -9.27
CA MET A 1 12.63 13.24 -9.88
C MET A 1 11.75 12.34 -9.01
N ARG A 2 10.61 11.83 -9.50
CA ARG A 2 9.83 10.80 -8.80
C ARG A 2 10.39 9.44 -9.20
N ILE A 3 11.22 8.86 -8.34
CA ILE A 3 11.78 7.52 -8.52
C ILE A 3 10.58 6.55 -8.44
N PRO A 4 10.44 5.55 -9.35
CA PRO A 4 9.37 4.58 -9.24
C PRO A 4 9.43 3.88 -7.88
N ALA A 5 8.26 3.65 -7.26
CA ALA A 5 8.14 2.97 -5.98
C ALA A 5 8.99 1.68 -6.02
N PRO A 6 10.02 1.54 -5.17
CA PRO A 6 10.96 0.42 -5.21
C PRO A 6 10.29 -0.90 -4.82
N GLU A 7 9.13 -0.85 -4.17
CA GLU A 7 8.43 -2.04 -3.68
C GLU A 7 6.93 -1.94 -3.96
N ILE A 8 6.42 -2.87 -4.76
CA ILE A 8 5.00 -3.01 -5.07
C ILE A 8 4.45 -4.21 -4.30
N VAL A 9 3.39 -3.98 -3.54
CA VAL A 9 2.71 -4.98 -2.72
C VAL A 9 1.28 -5.14 -3.22
N THR A 10 0.94 -6.33 -3.69
CA THR A 10 -0.44 -6.63 -4.09
C THR A 10 -1.26 -7.00 -2.85
N VAL A 11 -2.40 -6.34 -2.66
CA VAL A 11 -3.30 -6.54 -1.53
C VAL A 11 -4.70 -6.89 -2.02
N THR A 12 -5.44 -7.65 -1.22
CA THR A 12 -6.82 -8.04 -1.51
C THR A 12 -7.84 -7.18 -0.76
N THR A 13 -7.38 -6.24 0.06
CA THR A 13 -8.25 -5.35 0.85
C THR A 13 -7.99 -3.90 0.51
N ARG A 14 -9.05 -3.10 0.52
CA ARG A 14 -8.96 -1.66 0.25
C ARG A 14 -8.43 -0.87 1.44
N ARG A 15 -8.51 -1.42 2.65
CA ARG A 15 -7.83 -0.88 3.84
C ARG A 15 -6.58 -1.70 4.11
N ILE A 16 -5.45 -1.01 4.21
CA ILE A 16 -4.13 -1.60 4.40
C ILE A 16 -3.50 -0.92 5.61
N ALA A 17 -2.98 -1.73 6.53
CA ALA A 17 -2.07 -1.26 7.57
C ALA A 17 -0.65 -1.37 7.02
N CYS A 18 0.04 -0.24 6.90
CA CYS A 18 1.46 -0.22 6.60
C CYS A 18 2.22 0.00 7.91
N ASP A 19 2.99 -1.00 8.34
CA ASP A 19 3.86 -0.95 9.53
C ASP A 19 5.28 -0.42 9.22
N GLY A 20 5.49 0.09 8.00
CA GLY A 20 6.82 0.47 7.54
C GLY A 20 7.66 -0.73 7.09
N ASN A 21 8.95 -0.48 6.87
CA ASN A 21 9.93 -1.52 6.56
C ASN A 21 10.99 -1.53 7.67
N ASP A 22 10.82 -2.44 8.63
CA ASP A 22 11.76 -2.66 9.72
C ASP A 22 13.16 -3.09 9.22
N ALA A 23 13.26 -3.70 8.04
CA ALA A 23 14.53 -4.18 7.49
C ALA A 23 15.49 -3.07 7.04
N VAL A 24 15.02 -1.84 6.81
CA VAL A 24 15.85 -0.71 6.34
C VAL A 24 15.91 0.47 7.33
N GLY A 25 15.32 0.34 8.52
CA GLY A 25 15.38 1.38 9.55
C GLY A 25 14.58 2.66 9.22
N LEU A 26 13.84 2.67 8.11
CA LEU A 26 12.86 3.70 7.72
C LEU A 26 11.43 3.28 8.16
N GLY A 27 11.35 2.68 9.35
CA GLY A 27 10.10 2.22 9.95
C GLY A 27 9.32 3.40 10.50
N HIS A 28 8.25 3.79 9.81
CA HIS A 28 7.23 4.69 10.37
C HIS A 28 6.27 3.88 11.24
N PRO A 29 5.59 4.52 12.22
CA PRO A 29 4.53 3.86 12.97
C PRO A 29 3.42 3.34 12.05
N ARG A 30 2.67 2.32 12.49
CA ARG A 30 1.53 1.77 11.75
C ARG A 30 0.59 2.88 11.27
N VAL A 31 0.47 3.04 9.96
CA VAL A 31 -0.51 3.92 9.33
C VAL A 31 -1.54 3.11 8.56
N TRP A 32 -2.76 3.62 8.50
CA TRP A 32 -3.83 3.02 7.74
C TRP A 32 -4.01 3.78 6.43
N LEU A 33 -3.85 3.07 5.33
CA LEU A 33 -4.01 3.59 3.98
C LEU A 33 -5.27 2.98 3.36
N ALA A 34 -6.00 3.78 2.60
CA ALA A 34 -7.18 3.34 1.87
C ALA A 34 -6.91 3.44 0.36
N ILE A 35 -7.14 2.35 -0.38
CA ILE A 35 -7.04 2.33 -1.83
C ILE A 35 -8.33 2.89 -2.45
N PRO A 36 -8.25 3.98 -3.23
CA PRO A 36 -9.39 4.49 -3.97
C PRO A 36 -9.80 3.50 -5.08
N ALA A 37 -11.11 3.27 -5.25
CA ALA A 37 -11.65 2.32 -6.25
C ALA A 37 -11.27 2.72 -7.69
N GLU A 38 -11.26 4.02 -7.93
CA GLU A 38 -11.00 4.63 -9.23
C GLU A 38 -9.54 4.50 -9.67
N VAL A 39 -8.60 4.45 -8.72
CA VAL A 39 -7.16 4.33 -9.02
C VAL A 39 -6.68 2.89 -8.90
N GLY A 40 -7.17 2.14 -7.91
CA GLY A 40 -6.77 0.75 -7.67
C GLY A 40 -5.41 0.59 -6.97
N PHE A 41 -4.73 1.67 -6.60
CA PHE A 41 -3.50 1.62 -5.79
C PHE A 41 -3.36 2.82 -4.85
N VAL A 42 -2.50 2.69 -3.83
CA VAL A 42 -2.10 3.77 -2.93
C VAL A 42 -0.61 3.66 -2.61
N ASP A 43 0.09 4.79 -2.61
CA ASP A 43 1.51 4.87 -2.25
C ASP A 43 1.66 5.30 -0.77
N CYS A 44 2.51 4.62 -0.02
CA CYS A 44 2.87 5.04 1.33
C CYS A 44 3.97 6.10 1.27
N GLY A 45 3.68 7.33 1.71
CA GLY A 45 4.61 8.46 1.66
C GLY A 45 5.82 8.38 2.61
N TYR A 46 6.00 7.29 3.35
CA TYR A 46 7.10 7.12 4.31
C TYR A 46 8.08 6.01 3.88
N CYS A 47 7.56 4.84 3.53
CA CYS A 47 8.37 3.69 3.12
C CYS A 47 8.40 3.47 1.60
N ASP A 48 7.77 4.37 0.83
CA ASP A 48 7.73 4.35 -0.64
C ASP A 48 7.16 3.04 -1.24
N LYS A 49 6.42 2.25 -0.44
CA LYS A 49 5.71 1.05 -0.89
C LYS A 49 4.43 1.45 -1.62
N ARG A 50 4.17 0.82 -2.77
CA ARG A 50 2.90 0.93 -3.48
C ARG A 50 2.03 -0.27 -3.19
N PHE A 51 0.85 -0.05 -2.62
CA PHE A 51 -0.14 -1.09 -2.43
C PHE A 51 -1.12 -1.09 -3.61
N VAL A 52 -1.17 -2.18 -4.37
CA VAL A 52 -2.07 -2.35 -5.52
C VAL A 52 -3.17 -3.31 -5.12
N LEU A 53 -4.42 -2.91 -5.30
CA LEU A 53 -5.56 -3.78 -5.05
C LEU A 53 -5.68 -4.79 -6.18
N ASP A 54 -5.65 -6.08 -5.83
CA ASP A 54 -6.02 -7.12 -6.75
C ASP A 54 -7.55 -7.15 -6.90
N SER A 55 -8.07 -6.49 -7.93
CA SER A 55 -9.51 -6.41 -8.18
C SER A 55 -10.18 -7.78 -8.38
N ASN A 56 -9.41 -8.83 -8.71
CA ASN A 56 -9.92 -10.17 -8.96
C ASN A 56 -10.17 -10.96 -7.66
N ASN A 57 -9.37 -10.71 -6.62
CA ASN A 57 -9.47 -11.32 -5.31
C ASN A 57 -9.79 -10.29 -4.22
N ALA A 58 -10.25 -9.09 -4.61
CA ALA A 58 -10.58 -8.05 -3.68
C ALA A 58 -11.77 -8.51 -2.82
N ASN A 59 -11.52 -8.78 -1.53
CA ASN A 59 -12.57 -9.07 -0.56
C ASN A 59 -13.26 -7.74 -0.20
N GLY A 60 -14.01 -7.21 -1.15
CA GLY A 60 -14.93 -6.10 -0.95
C GLY A 60 -16.23 -6.66 -0.41
N ASP A 61 -16.45 -6.41 0.88
CA ASP A 61 -17.75 -6.48 1.57
C ASP A 61 -18.90 -6.17 0.60
N HIS A 62 -19.76 -7.17 0.37
CA HIS A 62 -21.03 -7.07 -0.36
C HIS A 62 -22.06 -6.33 0.49
#